data_AF-A0A419DI17-F1
#
_entry.id   AF-A0A419DI17-F1
#
_cell.length_a   1.000
_cell.length_b   1.000
_cell.length_c   1.000
_cell.angle_alpha   90.00
_cell.angle_beta   90.00
_cell.angle_gamma   90.00
#
_symmetry.space_group_name_H-M   'P 1'
#
loop_
_entity.id
_entity.type
_entity.pdbx_description
1 polymer ?
#
loop_
_entity_poly.entity_id
_entity_poly.type
_entity_poly.pdbx_seq_one_letter_code
_entity_poly.pdbx_strand_id
1 'polypeptide(L)' 'MEAILSHLQKTHGLISEGQNVGLWLAIGTAIGVALGAGLSNPAIGIPIGVAVGGGIGAGLDAKAKREGKVI' A
#
# COMPACT_ATOMS: atom_id res chain seq x y z
N MET A 1 -3.88 19.55 19.06
CA MET A 1 -3.12 18.30 19.24
C MET A 1 -2.72 17.69 17.89
N GLU A 2 -3.62 17.68 16.91
CA GLU A 2 -3.41 17.10 15.57
C GLU A 2 -2.24 17.71 14.77
N ALA A 3 -1.98 19.02 14.88
CA ALA A 3 -0.89 19.67 14.15
C ALA A 3 0.51 19.13 14.54
N ILE A 4 0.67 18.70 15.79
CA ILE A 4 1.93 18.14 16.30
C ILE A 4 2.14 16.72 15.74
N LEU A 5 1.07 15.91 15.72
CA LEU A 5 1.09 14.58 15.10
C LEU A 5 1.38 14.64 13.60
N SER A 6 0.78 15.60 12.88
CA SER A 6 1.01 15.77 11.44
C SER A 6 2.44 16.24 11.12
N HIS A 7 3.02 17.09 11.97
CA HIS A 7 4.41 17.50 11.84
C HIS A 7 5.37 16.34 12.12
N LEU A 8 5.13 15.53 13.16
CA LEU A 8 5.91 14.33 13.44
C LEU A 8 5.76 13.26 12.35
N GLN A 9 4.56 13.04 11.81
CA GLN A 9 4.33 12.14 10.68
C GLN A 9 5.15 12.56 9.45
N LYS A 10 5.12 13.83 9.07
CA LYS A 10 5.88 14.34 7.92
C LYS A 10 7.39 14.32 8.14
N THR A 11 7.86 14.65 9.35
CA THR A 11 9.28 14.79 9.65
C THR A 11 9.95 13.44 9.95
N HIS A 12 9.24 12.47 10.53
CA HIS A 12 9.79 11.15 10.90
C HIS A 12 9.30 9.98 10.05
N GLY A 13 8.40 10.22 9.08
CA GLY A 13 7.87 9.19 8.19
C GLY A 13 6.97 8.19 8.92
N LEU A 14 6.19 8.66 9.89
CA LEU A 14 5.25 7.82 10.64
C LEU A 14 4.01 7.55 9.77
N ILE A 15 3.52 6.33 9.80
CA ILE A 15 2.36 5.86 9.05
C ILE A 15 1.36 5.21 10.02
N SER A 16 0.07 5.19 9.68
CA SER A 16 -0.89 4.40 10.44
C SER A 16 -0.75 2.90 10.11
N GLU A 17 -1.15 2.03 11.03
CA GLU A 17 -1.20 0.58 10.76
C GLU A 17 -2.13 0.31 9.56
N GLY A 18 -1.69 -0.52 8.61
CA GLY A 18 -2.46 -0.82 7.39
C GLY A 18 -2.32 0.22 6.27
N GLN A 19 -1.64 1.34 6.49
CA GLN A 19 -1.62 2.45 5.52
C GLN A 19 -0.90 2.07 4.22
N ASN A 20 0.27 1.41 4.29
CA ASN A 20 0.94 0.99 3.06
C ASN A 20 0.20 -0.17 2.40
N VAL A 21 -0.39 -1.08 3.19
CA VAL A 21 -1.22 -2.16 2.64
C VAL A 21 -2.35 -1.57 1.82
N GLY A 22 -3.15 -0.64 2.38
CA GLY A 22 -4.25 -0.03 1.67
C GLY A 22 -3.81 0.75 0.42
N LEU A 23 -2.74 1.54 0.53
CA LEU A 23 -2.20 2.31 -0.59
C LEU A 23 -1.72 1.40 -1.73
N TRP A 24 -0.90 0.40 -1.41
CA TRP A 24 -0.34 -0.49 -2.43
C TRP A 24 -1.35 -1.49 -2.96
N LEU A 25 -2.37 -1.86 -2.20
CA LEU A 25 -3.50 -2.63 -2.69
C LEU A 25 -4.27 -1.84 -3.74
N ALA A 26 -4.53 -0.55 -3.51
CA ALA A 26 -5.21 0.31 -4.49
C ALA A 26 -4.37 0.48 -5.77
N ILE A 27 -3.07 0.77 -5.63
CA ILE A 27 -2.14 0.87 -6.76
C ILE A 27 -2.06 -0.46 -7.52
N GLY A 28 -1.86 -1.56 -6.81
CA GLY A 28 -1.77 -2.89 -7.39
C GLY A 28 -3.05 -3.27 -8.12
N THR A 29 -4.22 -2.98 -7.55
CA THR A 29 -5.52 -3.22 -8.19
C THR A 29 -5.66 -2.40 -9.47
N ALA A 30 -5.31 -1.11 -9.46
CA ALA A 30 -5.36 -0.25 -10.64
C ALA A 30 -4.44 -0.78 -11.76
N ILE A 31 -3.22 -1.19 -11.42
CA ILE A 31 -2.28 -1.83 -12.36
C ILE A 31 -2.86 -3.15 -12.87
N GLY A 32 -3.44 -3.97 -11.99
CA GLY A 32 -4.05 -5.24 -12.34
C GLY A 32 -5.22 -5.11 -13.30
N VAL A 33 -6.06 -4.08 -13.12
CA VAL A 33 -7.14 -3.73 -14.05
C VAL A 33 -6.55 -3.34 -15.42
N ALA A 34 -5.52 -2.49 -15.45
CA ALA A 34 -4.87 -2.07 -16.69
C ALA A 34 -4.23 -3.25 -17.44
N LEU A 35 -3.52 -4.13 -16.71
CA LEU A 35 -2.94 -5.37 -17.27
C LEU A 35 -4.03 -6.32 -17.77
N GLY A 36 -5.09 -6.49 -16.99
CA GLY A 36 -6.23 -7.33 -17.35
C GLY A 36 -6.95 -6.85 -18.60
N ALA A 37 -7.12 -5.53 -18.75
CA ALA A 37 -7.64 -4.92 -19.96
C ALA A 37 -6.71 -5.14 -21.16
N GLY A 38 -5.40 -4.96 -20.99
CA GLY A 38 -4.41 -5.20 -22.04
C GLY A 38 -4.33 -6.65 -22.52
N LEU A 39 -4.55 -7.60 -21.61
CA LEU A 39 -4.56 -9.03 -21.91
C LEU A 39 -5.94 -9.53 -22.41
N SER A 40 -6.93 -8.65 -22.54
CA SER A 40 -8.34 -9.02 -22.78
C SER A 40 -8.87 -10.05 -21.78
N ASN A 41 -8.25 -10.13 -20.60
CA ASN A 41 -8.60 -11.06 -19.53
C ASN A 41 -8.47 -10.37 -18.15
N PRO A 42 -9.48 -9.57 -17.77
CA PRO A 42 -9.51 -8.90 -16.47
C PRO A 42 -9.54 -9.88 -15.29
N ALA A 43 -10.04 -11.10 -15.50
CA ALA A 43 -10.08 -12.13 -14.46
C ALA A 43 -8.69 -12.59 -14.01
N ILE A 44 -7.66 -12.43 -14.84
CA ILE A 44 -6.27 -12.74 -14.49
C ILE A 44 -5.52 -11.48 -14.01
N GLY A 45 -5.76 -10.33 -14.62
CA GLY A 45 -5.04 -9.10 -14.30
C GLY A 45 -5.30 -8.59 -12.87
N ILE A 46 -6.56 -8.60 -12.41
CA ILE A 46 -6.92 -8.08 -11.09
C ILE A 46 -6.27 -8.90 -9.96
N PRO A 47 -6.37 -10.24 -9.93
CA PRO A 47 -5.69 -11.05 -8.91
C PRO A 47 -4.16 -10.84 -8.87
N ILE A 48 -3.52 -10.69 -10.03
CA ILE A 48 -2.08 -10.41 -10.10
C ILE A 48 -1.78 -9.04 -9.46
N GLY A 49 -2.54 -8.02 -9.83
CA GLY A 49 -2.39 -6.68 -9.29
C GLY A 49 -2.60 -6.63 -7.78
N VAL A 50 -3.64 -7.30 -7.27
CA VAL A 50 -3.93 -7.42 -5.84
C VAL A 50 -2.83 -8.19 -5.12
N ALA A 51 -2.32 -9.29 -5.67
CA ALA A 51 -1.26 -10.08 -5.06
C ALA A 51 0.06 -9.28 -4.96
N VAL A 52 0.43 -8.57 -6.02
CA VAL A 52 1.64 -7.71 -6.04
C VAL A 52 1.48 -6.52 -5.10
N GLY A 53 0.36 -5.80 -5.20
CA GLY A 53 0.06 -4.64 -4.36
C GLY A 53 -0.05 -4.99 -2.88
N GLY A 54 -0.78 -6.05 -2.55
CA GLY A 54 -0.91 -6.56 -1.18
C GLY A 54 0.43 -7.07 -0.64
N GLY A 55 1.22 -7.77 -1.45
CA GLY A 55 2.54 -8.27 -1.06
C GLY A 55 3.53 -7.14 -0.74
N ILE A 56 3.64 -6.13 -1.63
CA ILE A 56 4.50 -4.96 -1.41
C ILE A 56 4.00 -4.16 -0.20
N GLY A 57 2.70 -3.90 -0.12
CA GLY A 57 2.09 -3.15 0.97
C GLY A 57 2.31 -3.81 2.33
N ALA A 58 2.12 -5.13 2.41
CA ALA A 58 2.37 -5.90 3.63
C ALA A 58 3.86 -5.89 4.03
N GLY A 59 4.78 -5.98 3.06
CA GLY A 59 6.21 -5.88 3.31
C GLY A 59 6.61 -4.51 3.87
N LEU A 60 6.05 -3.43 3.33
CA LEU A 60 6.32 -2.07 3.78
C LEU A 60 5.72 -1.77 5.16
N ASP A 61 4.51 -2.24 5.44
CA ASP A 61 3.91 -2.13 6.77
C ASP A 61 4.68 -2.94 7.81
N ALA A 62 5.10 -4.17 7.48
CA ALA A 62 5.93 -4.97 8.36
C ALA A 62 7.27 -4.27 8.65
N LYS A 63 7.87 -3.61 7.66
CA LYS A 63 9.08 -2.80 7.83
C LYS A 63 8.82 -1.60 8.74
N ALA A 64 7.75 -0.83 8.49
CA ALA A 64 7.40 0.33 9.31
C ALA A 64 7.14 -0.06 10.77
N LYS A 65 6.48 -1.20 11.00
CA LYS A 65 6.24 -1.75 12.34
C LYS A 65 7.56 -2.10 13.06
N ARG A 66 8.51 -2.71 12.35
CA ARG A 66 9.86 -3.00 12.88
C ARG A 66 10.67 -1.74 13.17
N GLU A 67 10.51 -0.70 12.38
CA GLU A 67 11.20 0.58 12.55
C GLU A 67 10.54 1.50 13.59
N GLY A 68 9.46 1.05 14.25
CA GLY A 68 8.73 1.88 15.22
C GLY A 68 8.04 3.09 14.60
N LYS A 69 7.77 3.04 13.29
CA LYS A 69 7.16 4.13 12.51
C LYS A 69 5.64 4.02 12.40
N VAL A 70 5.03 3.10 13.15
CA VAL A 70 3.56 2.92 13.18
C VAL A 70 3.03 3.63 14.41
N ILE A 71 2.02 4.50 14.22
CA ILE A 71 1.35 5.27 15.28
C ILE A 71 -0.15 5.02 15.33
#